data_AF-A0A0C3ACF5-F1
#
_entry.id   AF-A0A0C3ACF5-F1
#
_cell.length_a   1.000
_cell.length_b   1.000
_cell.length_c   1.000
_cell.angle_alpha   90.00
_cell.angle_beta   90.00
_cell.angle_gamma   90.00
#
_symmetry.space_group_name_H-M   'P 1'
#
loop_
_entity.id
_entity.type
_entity.pdbx_description
1 polymer ?
#
loop_
_entity_poly.entity_id
_entity_poly.type
_entity_poly.pdbx_seq_one_letter_code
_entity_poly.pdbx_strand_id
1 'polypeptide(L)'
;RLVAFMLGHLRMNVNQVIDALFALIALLSFDDSEDNINRERNSTILREFLESMIQKRGISPETKMNDTNGPSYRSKVALYAATSTNITHPHVFRTYSSRGSNLNPTMIEALCATMAIQSHFLPVKIGPRRTQELFIGGPLGTNNPTRLLLAEASKVFGKNRRVAQIISLGCGLPRALSI
;
A
#
# COMPACT_ATOMS: atom_id res chain seq x y z
N ARG A 1 -3.05 5.31 -0.37
CA ARG A 1 -1.83 4.48 -0.10
C ARG A 1 -1.12 4.12 -1.41
N LEU A 2 -1.81 3.59 -2.42
CA LEU A 2 -1.28 3.36 -3.78
C LEU A 2 -0.55 4.58 -4.37
N VAL A 3 -1.10 5.78 -4.23
CA VAL A 3 -0.49 7.05 -4.68
C VAL A 3 0.94 7.26 -4.19
N ALA A 4 1.22 6.96 -2.92
CA ALA A 4 2.56 7.12 -2.37
C ALA A 4 3.57 6.18 -3.04
N PHE A 5 3.13 4.97 -3.41
CA PHE A 5 3.96 4.02 -4.14
C PHE A 5 4.18 4.45 -5.59
N MET A 6 3.14 4.94 -6.27
CA MET A 6 3.24 5.42 -7.65
C MET A 6 4.19 6.62 -7.77
N LEU A 7 4.05 7.62 -6.89
CA LEU A 7 4.93 8.80 -6.89
C LEU A 7 6.35 8.47 -6.40
N GLY A 8 6.45 7.77 -5.28
CA GLY A 8 7.72 7.56 -4.58
C GLY A 8 8.59 6.46 -5.20
N HIS A 9 7.99 5.30 -5.45
CA HIS A 9 8.73 4.12 -5.91
C HIS A 9 8.75 4.02 -7.44
N LEU A 10 7.59 4.17 -8.09
CA LEU A 10 7.47 4.07 -9.55
C LEU A 10 7.85 5.37 -10.27
N ARG A 11 8.13 6.45 -9.54
CA ARG A 11 8.57 7.75 -10.06
C ARG A 11 7.60 8.31 -11.12
N MET A 12 6.31 8.04 -10.96
CA MET A 12 5.29 8.62 -11.82
C MET A 12 5.14 10.11 -11.54
N ASN A 13 4.85 10.90 -12.57
CA ASN A 13 4.43 12.29 -12.37
C ASN A 13 2.95 12.36 -11.94
N VAL A 14 2.50 13.53 -11.49
CA VAL A 14 1.14 13.71 -10.96
C VAL A 14 0.07 13.32 -11.98
N ASN A 15 0.21 13.72 -13.24
CA ASN A 15 -0.76 13.41 -14.29
C ASN A 15 -0.88 11.90 -14.52
N GLN A 16 0.26 11.20 -14.61
CA GLN A 16 0.29 9.74 -14.74
C GLN A 16 -0.39 9.02 -13.57
N VAL A 17 -0.25 9.55 -12.35
CA VAL A 17 -0.91 9.01 -11.16
C VAL A 17 -2.42 9.22 -11.23
N ILE A 18 -2.87 10.39 -11.66
CA ILE A 18 -4.29 10.69 -11.86
C ILE A 18 -4.90 9.76 -12.91
N ASP A 19 -4.25 9.64 -14.07
CA ASP A 19 -4.71 8.78 -15.16
C ASP A 19 -4.79 7.31 -14.72
N ALA A 20 -3.77 6.83 -14.00
CA ALA A 20 -3.76 5.46 -13.48
C ALA A 20 -4.86 5.23 -12.44
N LEU A 21 -5.16 6.20 -11.57
CA LEU A 21 -6.25 6.08 -10.62
C LEU A 21 -7.60 6.03 -11.33
N PHE A 22 -7.85 6.90 -12.31
CA PHE A 22 -9.11 6.88 -13.04
C PHE A 22 -9.30 5.59 -13.83
N ALA A 23 -8.25 5.11 -14.49
CA ALA A 23 -8.29 3.83 -15.20
C ALA A 23 -8.63 2.67 -14.24
N LEU A 24 -8.02 2.64 -13.04
CA LEU A 24 -8.32 1.61 -12.05
C LEU A 24 -9.77 1.71 -11.55
N ILE A 25 -10.23 2.91 -11.20
CA ILE A 25 -11.58 3.12 -10.66
C ILE A 25 -12.64 2.75 -11.69
N ALA A 26 -12.43 3.08 -12.97
CA ALA A 26 -13.35 2.74 -14.05
C ALA A 26 -13.50 1.22 -14.27
N LEU A 27 -12.51 0.42 -13.86
CA LEU A 27 -12.55 -1.04 -13.97
C LEU A 27 -13.18 -1.71 -12.75
N LEU A 28 -13.20 -1.03 -11.59
CA LEU A 28 -13.69 -1.59 -10.34
C LEU A 28 -15.19 -1.33 -10.17
N SER A 29 -15.89 -2.33 -9.63
CA SER A 29 -17.30 -2.22 -9.27
C SER A 29 -17.43 -1.76 -7.82
N PHE A 30 -18.00 -0.57 -7.60
CA PHE A 30 -18.26 0.00 -6.27
C PHE A 30 -19.76 0.21 -5.98
N ASP A 31 -20.64 0.09 -6.98
CA ASP A 31 -22.01 0.62 -6.96
C ASP A 31 -23.10 -0.45 -7.06
N ASP A 32 -22.71 -1.73 -7.01
CA ASP A 32 -23.67 -2.82 -6.88
C ASP A 32 -24.14 -2.84 -5.42
N SER A 33 -25.46 -2.86 -5.17
CA SER A 33 -26.06 -3.02 -3.83
C SER A 33 -25.25 -4.02 -3.01
N GLU A 34 -24.99 -3.76 -1.71
CA GLU A 34 -23.98 -4.48 -0.88
C GLU A 34 -23.94 -6.02 -1.04
N ASP A 35 -25.06 -6.66 -1.41
CA ASP A 35 -25.19 -8.09 -1.69
C ASP A 35 -24.60 -8.58 -3.04
N ASN A 36 -24.17 -7.71 -3.95
CA ASN A 36 -23.70 -8.07 -5.30
C ASN A 36 -22.29 -7.55 -5.65
N ILE A 37 -21.55 -6.98 -4.69
CA ILE A 37 -20.14 -6.61 -4.92
C ILE A 37 -19.31 -7.89 -5.09
N ASN A 38 -18.89 -8.15 -6.32
CA ASN A 38 -18.01 -9.28 -6.63
C ASN A 38 -16.56 -8.99 -6.18
N ARG A 39 -16.30 -9.22 -4.88
CA ARG A 39 -14.98 -9.03 -4.25
C ARG A 39 -13.88 -9.82 -4.94
N GLU A 40 -14.20 -11.00 -5.46
CA GLU A 40 -13.26 -11.82 -6.22
C GLU A 40 -12.84 -11.11 -7.51
N ARG A 41 -13.80 -10.67 -8.32
CA ARG A 41 -13.56 -9.90 -9.54
C ARG A 41 -12.74 -8.63 -9.25
N ASN A 42 -13.12 -7.85 -8.24
CA ASN A 42 -12.39 -6.63 -7.88
C ASN A 42 -10.94 -6.92 -7.46
N SER A 43 -10.69 -8.02 -6.75
CA SER A 43 -9.34 -8.43 -6.34
C SER A 43 -8.48 -8.86 -7.51
N THR A 44 -9.08 -9.59 -8.47
CA THR A 44 -8.41 -9.99 -9.71
C THR A 44 -8.06 -8.77 -10.55
N ILE A 45 -9.01 -7.87 -10.79
CA ILE A 45 -8.80 -6.62 -11.54
C ILE A 45 -7.69 -5.79 -10.89
N LEU A 46 -7.73 -5.61 -9.57
CA LEU A 46 -6.69 -4.87 -8.85
C LEU A 46 -5.32 -5.48 -9.05
N ARG A 47 -5.19 -6.81 -8.92
CA ARG A 47 -3.91 -7.52 -9.10
C ARG A 47 -3.37 -7.35 -10.51
N GLU A 48 -4.18 -7.63 -11.52
CA GLU A 48 -3.79 -7.54 -12.94
C GLU A 48 -3.39 -6.11 -13.33
N PHE A 49 -4.14 -5.13 -12.83
CA PHE A 49 -3.82 -3.71 -13.05
C PHE A 49 -2.46 -3.33 -12.44
N LEU A 50 -2.20 -3.76 -11.20
CA LEU A 50 -0.93 -3.49 -10.53
C LEU A 50 0.25 -4.21 -11.21
N GLU A 51 0.05 -5.45 -11.66
CA GLU A 51 1.02 -6.21 -12.45
C GLU A 51 1.39 -5.47 -13.74
N SER A 52 0.39 -5.08 -14.54
CA SER A 52 0.58 -4.30 -15.76
C SER A 52 1.29 -2.97 -15.49
N MET A 53 0.89 -2.26 -14.43
CA MET A 53 1.46 -0.97 -14.05
C MET A 53 2.96 -1.07 -13.73
N ILE A 54 3.36 -2.08 -12.94
CA ILE A 54 4.74 -2.29 -12.50
C ILE A 54 5.59 -2.80 -13.68
N GLN A 55 5.06 -3.70 -14.51
CA GLN A 55 5.72 -4.17 -15.73
C GLN A 55 5.99 -3.04 -16.74
N LYS A 56 5.04 -2.10 -16.93
CA LYS A 56 5.24 -0.90 -17.76
C LYS A 56 6.40 0.00 -17.30
N ARG A 57 6.88 -0.20 -16.06
CA ARG A 57 8.06 0.48 -15.50
C ARG A 57 9.33 -0.38 -15.53
N GLY A 58 9.30 -1.53 -16.23
CA GLY A 58 10.43 -2.45 -16.35
C GLY A 58 10.74 -3.22 -15.08
N ILE A 59 9.76 -3.38 -14.18
CA ILE A 59 9.91 -4.11 -12.92
C ILE A 59 9.16 -5.43 -13.05
N SER A 60 9.80 -6.55 -12.69
CA SER A 60 9.16 -7.87 -12.74
C SER A 60 8.12 -8.02 -11.62
N PRO A 61 6.98 -8.70 -11.85
CA PRO A 61 5.96 -8.97 -10.83
C PRO A 61 6.49 -9.69 -9.58
N GLU A 62 7.55 -10.46 -9.73
CA GLU A 62 8.20 -11.24 -8.68
C GLU A 62 9.12 -10.38 -7.79
N THR A 63 9.37 -9.12 -8.19
CA THR A 63 10.22 -8.19 -7.46
C THR A 63 9.67 -7.97 -6.05
N LYS A 64 10.54 -8.21 -5.07
CA LYS A 64 10.23 -8.06 -3.66
C LYS A 64 10.13 -6.60 -3.25
N MET A 65 9.36 -6.32 -2.20
CA MET A 65 9.13 -4.96 -1.71
C MET A 65 10.46 -4.29 -1.35
N ASN A 66 11.29 -4.97 -0.56
CA ASN A 66 12.68 -4.60 -0.33
C ASN A 66 13.57 -5.35 -1.31
N ASP A 67 13.82 -4.73 -2.46
CA ASP A 67 14.79 -5.19 -3.45
C ASP A 67 16.12 -4.44 -3.26
N THR A 68 17.13 -5.16 -2.74
CA THR A 68 18.47 -4.62 -2.50
C THR A 68 19.29 -4.45 -3.78
N ASN A 69 18.86 -5.07 -4.89
CA ASN A 69 19.53 -4.95 -6.19
C ASN A 69 18.95 -3.79 -7.02
N GLY A 70 17.89 -3.15 -6.53
CA GLY A 70 17.27 -1.99 -7.16
C GLY A 70 18.10 -0.71 -7.05
N PRO A 71 17.81 0.30 -7.88
CA PRO A 71 18.53 1.56 -7.86
C PRO A 71 18.39 2.30 -6.52
N SER A 72 19.54 2.68 -5.95
CA SER A 72 19.65 3.35 -4.64
C SER A 72 18.97 4.73 -4.57
N TYR A 73 18.71 5.36 -5.71
CA TYR A 73 18.13 6.71 -5.77
C TYR A 73 16.61 6.74 -5.62
N ARG A 74 15.90 5.63 -5.41
CA ARG A 74 14.43 5.65 -5.22
C ARG A 74 14.02 6.19 -3.85
N SER A 75 12.86 6.84 -3.78
CA SER A 75 12.32 7.30 -2.50
C SER A 75 12.02 6.11 -1.58
N LYS A 76 12.26 6.27 -0.29
CA LYS A 76 11.90 5.29 0.73
C LYS A 76 10.38 5.30 0.94
N VAL A 77 9.71 4.22 0.61
CA VAL A 77 8.25 4.06 0.76
C VAL A 77 7.96 3.00 1.83
N ALA A 78 7.02 3.32 2.71
CA ALA A 78 6.46 2.40 3.70
C ALA A 78 4.94 2.31 3.49
N LEU A 79 4.45 1.08 3.31
CA LEU A 79 3.02 0.77 3.20
C LEU A 79 2.58 0.05 4.48
N TYR A 80 1.40 0.41 4.99
CA TYR A 80 0.86 -0.16 6.21
C TYR A 80 -0.39 -0.98 5.92
N ALA A 81 -0.41 -2.20 6.44
CA ALA A 81 -1.54 -3.12 6.36
C ALA A 81 -1.82 -3.75 7.73
N ALA A 82 -3.05 -4.22 7.93
CA ALA A 82 -3.45 -4.97 9.10
C ALA A 82 -3.74 -6.43 8.75
N THR A 83 -3.55 -7.30 9.72
CA THR A 83 -3.93 -8.71 9.63
C THR A 83 -5.31 -8.94 10.23
N SER A 84 -5.97 -10.02 9.84
CA SER A 84 -7.27 -10.41 10.40
C SER A 84 -7.19 -10.77 11.88
N THR A 85 -6.01 -11.15 12.38
CA THR A 85 -5.77 -11.48 13.79
C THR A 85 -5.52 -10.25 14.65
N ASN A 86 -5.01 -9.16 14.06
CA ASN A 86 -4.83 -7.88 14.76
C ASN A 86 -5.07 -6.69 13.84
N ILE A 87 -6.31 -6.20 13.85
CA ILE A 87 -6.76 -5.13 12.96
C ILE A 87 -6.19 -3.74 13.32
N THR A 88 -5.65 -3.60 14.54
CA THR A 88 -5.13 -2.32 15.08
C THR A 88 -3.62 -2.22 14.94
N HIS A 89 -2.90 -3.36 14.89
CA HIS A 89 -1.45 -3.38 14.80
C HIS A 89 -1.00 -3.23 13.35
N PRO A 90 -0.24 -2.17 13.01
CA PRO A 90 0.18 -1.93 11.64
C PRO A 90 1.40 -2.79 11.28
N HIS A 91 1.23 -3.70 10.34
CA HIS A 91 2.34 -4.30 9.61
C HIS A 91 2.85 -3.31 8.57
N VAL A 92 4.16 -3.29 8.36
CA VAL A 92 4.82 -2.30 7.50
C VAL A 92 5.69 -2.98 6.45
N PHE A 93 5.30 -2.80 5.19
CA PHE A 93 6.04 -3.21 4.01
C PHE A 93 6.91 -2.06 3.53
N ARG A 94 8.21 -2.30 3.33
CA ARG A 94 9.20 -1.25 3.07
C ARG A 94 9.92 -1.48 1.76
N THR A 95 10.23 -0.40 1.06
CA THR A 95 11.15 -0.42 -0.11
C THR A 95 12.62 -0.26 0.28
N TYR A 96 12.94 -0.46 1.56
CA TYR A 96 14.26 -0.25 2.11
C TYR A 96 14.48 -1.20 3.28
N SER A 97 15.74 -1.56 3.51
CA SER A 97 16.14 -2.39 4.64
C SER A 97 15.88 -1.68 5.97
N SER A 98 15.25 -2.40 6.90
CA SER A 98 15.03 -2.00 8.28
C SER A 98 15.10 -3.23 9.18
N ARG A 99 15.49 -3.06 10.44
CA ARG A 99 15.44 -4.12 11.45
C ARG A 99 13.98 -4.41 11.84
N GLY A 100 13.67 -5.69 12.12
CA GLY A 100 12.47 -6.08 12.86
C GLY A 100 11.27 -6.63 12.07
N SER A 101 11.32 -6.77 10.75
CA SER A 101 10.30 -7.53 10.00
C SER A 101 10.95 -8.48 9.00
N ASN A 102 10.60 -9.76 9.08
CA ASN A 102 11.11 -10.79 8.18
C ASN A 102 10.23 -10.95 6.92
N LEU A 103 9.05 -10.34 6.89
CA LEU A 103 8.11 -10.49 5.78
C LEU A 103 8.51 -9.54 4.63
N ASN A 104 8.98 -10.12 3.53
CA ASN A 104 9.31 -9.40 2.30
C ASN A 104 8.43 -9.92 1.14
N PRO A 105 7.15 -9.48 1.05
CA PRO A 105 6.26 -9.83 -0.05
C PRO A 105 6.76 -9.25 -1.39
N THR A 106 6.14 -9.66 -2.50
CA THR A 106 6.26 -8.91 -3.75
C THR A 106 5.61 -7.53 -3.62
N MET A 107 5.98 -6.59 -4.49
CA MET A 107 5.35 -5.26 -4.53
C MET A 107 3.83 -5.36 -4.73
N ILE A 108 3.39 -6.28 -5.60
CA ILE A 108 1.97 -6.51 -5.90
C ILE A 108 1.25 -7.05 -4.67
N GLU A 109 1.80 -8.07 -3.99
CA GLU A 109 1.24 -8.62 -2.77
C GLU A 109 1.06 -7.54 -1.69
N ALA A 110 2.08 -6.70 -1.47
CA ALA A 110 2.03 -5.62 -0.49
C ALA A 110 0.96 -4.57 -0.81
N LEU A 111 0.83 -4.20 -2.10
CA LEU A 111 -0.17 -3.24 -2.56
C LEU A 111 -1.59 -3.80 -2.43
N CYS A 112 -1.83 -5.04 -2.87
CA CYS A 112 -3.10 -5.72 -2.70
C CYS A 112 -3.45 -5.84 -1.20
N ALA A 113 -2.53 -6.28 -0.35
CA ALA A 113 -2.75 -6.39 1.09
C ALA A 113 -3.13 -5.05 1.73
N THR A 114 -2.52 -3.96 1.28
CA THR A 114 -2.80 -2.59 1.76
C THR A 114 -4.17 -2.08 1.29
N MET A 115 -4.67 -2.59 0.16
CA MET A 115 -5.92 -2.17 -0.48
C MET A 115 -7.08 -3.15 -0.25
N ALA A 116 -6.87 -4.27 0.44
CA ALA A 116 -7.84 -5.33 0.68
C ALA A 116 -8.96 -4.94 1.68
N ILE A 117 -9.68 -3.84 1.39
CA ILE A 117 -10.82 -3.37 2.18
C ILE A 117 -11.91 -4.45 2.11
N GLN A 118 -12.29 -4.98 3.28
CA GLN A 118 -13.09 -6.22 3.40
C GLN A 118 -14.43 -6.21 2.66
N SER A 119 -15.05 -5.03 2.51
CA SER A 119 -16.30 -4.85 1.79
C SER A 119 -16.16 -4.95 0.26
N HIS A 120 -14.98 -4.69 -0.29
CA HIS A 120 -14.78 -4.54 -1.75
C HIS A 120 -13.78 -5.54 -2.34
N PHE A 121 -12.91 -6.11 -1.52
CA PHE A 121 -11.80 -6.96 -1.97
C PHE A 121 -11.65 -8.17 -1.04
N LEU A 122 -11.07 -9.24 -1.58
CA LEU A 122 -10.68 -10.42 -0.83
C LEU A 122 -9.43 -10.13 0.01
N PRO A 123 -9.31 -10.75 1.21
CA PRO A 123 -8.08 -10.70 1.98
C PRO A 123 -6.89 -11.32 1.24
N VAL A 124 -5.68 -10.84 1.54
CA VAL A 124 -4.44 -11.29 0.87
C VAL A 124 -3.60 -12.13 1.83
N LYS A 125 -3.28 -13.35 1.45
CA LYS A 125 -2.38 -14.23 2.22
C LYS A 125 -0.93 -13.92 1.86
N ILE A 126 -0.10 -13.58 2.85
CA ILE A 126 1.33 -13.33 2.66
C ILE A 126 2.14 -14.15 3.66
N GLY A 127 3.23 -14.75 3.18
CA GLY A 127 4.21 -15.46 4.02
C GLY A 127 4.37 -16.94 3.65
N PRO A 128 5.27 -17.65 4.36
CA PRO A 128 5.50 -19.07 4.16
C PRO A 128 4.24 -19.89 4.42
N ARG A 129 4.05 -21.02 3.72
CA ARG A 129 2.83 -21.86 3.79
C ARG A 129 2.35 -22.19 5.22
N ARG A 130 3.27 -22.37 6.18
CA ARG A 130 2.95 -22.74 7.57
C ARG A 130 2.69 -21.54 8.49
N THR A 131 3.07 -20.33 8.08
CA THR A 131 2.97 -19.10 8.88
C THR A 131 2.39 -17.96 8.04
N GLN A 132 1.43 -18.28 7.17
CA GLN A 132 0.77 -17.28 6.34
C GLN A 132 -0.08 -16.36 7.21
N GLU A 133 0.06 -15.08 6.98
CA GLU A 133 -0.76 -14.05 7.60
C GLU A 133 -1.80 -13.56 6.59
N LEU A 134 -3.03 -13.37 7.05
CA LEU A 134 -4.15 -12.91 6.23
C LEU A 134 -4.33 -11.39 6.41
N PHE A 135 -4.06 -10.62 5.37
CA PHE A 135 -4.13 -9.16 5.37
C PHE A 135 -5.47 -8.64 4.87
N ILE A 136 -6.01 -7.62 5.52
CA ILE A 136 -7.38 -7.12 5.34
C ILE A 136 -7.43 -5.60 5.10
N GLY A 137 -6.41 -5.05 4.43
CA GLY A 137 -6.36 -3.63 4.11
C GLY A 137 -5.59 -2.81 5.14
N GLY A 138 -5.89 -1.52 5.22
CA GLY A 138 -5.22 -0.58 6.12
C GLY A 138 -5.55 -0.84 7.60
N PRO A 139 -4.62 -0.56 8.53
CA PRO A 139 -4.88 -0.73 9.96
C PRO A 139 -5.94 0.25 10.46
N LEU A 140 -6.81 -0.25 11.34
CA LEU A 140 -7.84 0.56 11.98
C LEU A 140 -7.19 1.70 12.77
N GLY A 141 -7.75 2.92 12.66
CA GLY A 141 -7.19 4.11 13.31
C GLY A 141 -5.91 4.66 12.66
N THR A 142 -5.41 4.03 11.59
CA THR A 142 -4.17 4.45 10.90
C THR A 142 -4.45 4.93 9.47
N ASN A 143 -5.45 5.80 9.32
CA ASN A 143 -5.76 6.42 8.03
C ASN A 143 -4.76 7.53 7.66
N ASN A 144 -4.25 8.24 8.66
CA ASN A 144 -3.11 9.14 8.51
C ASN A 144 -1.84 8.51 9.10
N PRO A 145 -0.89 8.03 8.26
CA PRO A 145 0.29 7.34 8.74
C PRO A 145 1.40 8.27 9.26
N THR A 146 1.18 9.59 9.35
CA THR A 146 2.24 10.58 9.67
C THR A 146 3.02 10.21 10.95
N ARG A 147 2.34 9.81 12.02
CA ARG A 147 3.00 9.42 13.28
C ARG A 147 3.84 8.14 13.11
N LEU A 148 3.34 7.15 12.38
CA LEU A 148 4.10 5.93 12.08
C LEU A 148 5.30 6.23 11.18
N LEU A 149 5.15 7.12 10.20
CA LEU A 149 6.23 7.54 9.31
C LEU A 149 7.31 8.32 10.06
N LEU A 150 6.97 9.15 11.06
CA LEU A 150 7.95 9.80 11.92
C LEU A 150 8.74 8.80 12.76
N ALA A 151 8.06 7.77 13.30
CA ALA A 151 8.73 6.68 14.00
C ALA A 151 9.66 5.89 13.07
N GLU A 152 9.24 5.62 11.82
CA GLU A 152 10.08 4.98 10.80
C GLU A 152 11.25 5.86 10.40
N ALA A 153 11.05 7.17 10.20
CA ALA A 153 12.13 8.11 9.90
C ALA A 153 13.18 8.14 11.02
N SER A 154 12.74 8.11 12.28
CA SER A 154 13.66 8.02 13.42
C SER A 154 14.48 6.73 13.43
N LYS A 155 13.91 5.59 13.00
CA LYS A 155 14.65 4.32 12.87
C LYS A 155 15.66 4.33 11.72
N VAL A 156 15.33 4.98 10.61
CA VAL A 156 16.14 5.00 9.39
C VAL A 156 17.24 6.05 9.43
N PHE A 157 16.93 7.26 9.90
CA PHE A 157 17.84 8.41 9.87
C PHE A 157 18.44 8.76 11.24
N GLY A 158 18.01 8.05 12.29
CA GLY A 158 18.44 8.29 13.67
C GLY A 158 17.57 9.33 14.39
N LYS A 159 17.54 9.22 15.73
CA LYS A 159 16.69 10.06 16.61
C LYS A 159 17.07 11.54 16.62
N ASN A 160 18.32 11.87 16.27
CA ASN A 160 18.85 13.24 16.36
C ASN A 160 18.63 14.05 15.07
N ARG A 161 18.11 13.43 14.00
CA ARG A 161 17.82 14.15 12.75
C ARG A 161 16.47 14.85 12.84
N ARG A 162 16.46 16.16 12.60
CA ARG A 162 15.25 16.98 12.55
C ARG A 162 14.56 16.82 11.20
N VAL A 163 13.24 16.67 11.24
CA VAL A 163 12.40 16.70 10.03
C VAL A 163 12.15 18.15 9.66
N ALA A 164 12.57 18.55 8.46
CA ALA A 164 12.42 19.93 8.00
C ALA A 164 10.98 20.25 7.56
N GLN A 165 10.29 19.26 6.97
CA GLN A 165 8.96 19.46 6.40
C GLN A 165 8.15 18.15 6.43
N ILE A 166 6.84 18.29 6.65
CA ILE A 166 5.87 17.21 6.52
C ILE A 166 4.73 17.71 5.63
N ILE A 167 4.38 16.92 4.62
CA ILE A 167 3.19 17.14 3.79
C ILE A 167 2.27 15.95 4.00
N SER A 168 1.08 16.19 4.57
CA SER A 168 0.07 15.16 4.82
C SER A 168 -1.12 15.41 3.90
N LEU A 169 -1.42 14.46 3.03
CA LEU A 169 -2.50 14.55 2.05
C LEU A 169 -3.62 13.58 2.44
N GLY A 170 -4.80 14.12 2.76
CA GLY A 170 -6.02 13.35 3.03
C GLY A 170 -6.91 13.20 1.80
N CYS A 171 -7.89 12.31 1.86
CA CYS A 171 -8.88 12.08 0.80
C CYS A 171 -10.17 12.92 0.97
N GLY A 172 -10.12 13.98 1.78
CA GLY A 172 -11.29 14.76 2.17
C GLY A 172 -12.09 14.14 3.34
N LEU A 173 -12.95 14.96 3.95
CA LEU A 173 -13.94 14.54 4.94
C LEU A 173 -15.34 14.76 4.33
N PRO A 174 -16.28 13.80 4.46
CA PRO A 174 -17.65 14.02 4.08
C PRO A 174 -18.24 15.25 4.79
N ARG A 175 -19.03 16.05 4.09
CA ARG A 175 -19.61 17.29 4.64
C ARG A 175 -20.49 17.04 5.88
N ALA A 176 -21.10 15.86 5.98
CA ALA A 176 -21.86 15.45 7.17
C ALA A 176 -20.99 15.21 8.43
N LEU A 177 -19.68 15.06 8.24
CA LEU A 177 -18.68 14.85 9.31
C LEU A 177 -17.74 16.05 9.48
N SER A 178 -17.91 17.11 8.68
CA SER A 178 -17.22 18.39 8.87
C SER A 178 -18.04 19.25 9.82
N ILE A 179 -17.61 19.34 11.09
CA ILE A 179 -18.11 20.32 12.06
C ILE A 179 -17.59 21.71 11.68
#